data_AF-A0A645GU68-F1
#
_entry.id   AF-A0A645GU68-F1
#
_cell.length_a   1.000
_cell.length_b   1.000
_cell.length_c   1.000
_cell.angle_alpha   90.00
_cell.angle_beta   90.00
_cell.angle_gamma   90.00
#
_symmetry.space_group_name_H-M   'P 1'
#
loop_
_entity.id
_entity.type
_entity.pdbx_description
1 polymer ?
#
loop_
_entity_poly.entity_id
_entity_poly.type
_entity_poly.pdbx_seq_one_letter_code
_entity_poly.pdbx_strand_id
1 'polypeptide(L)'
;MAAKQKDKIGFKMVYEALLDQNILVKLNEDCTLFKEDYEKAKELIKNYIIENKSIAAGSARELLDTNRKYAVAILEHLDSIKFTKRIENDRVLF
;
A
#
# COMPACT_ATOMS: atom_id res chain seq x y z
N MET A 1 -17.11 -17.73 11.55
CA MET A 1 -17.11 -18.90 10.64
C MET A 1 -16.23 -18.56 9.45
N ALA A 2 -15.15 -19.31 9.21
CA ALA A 2 -14.37 -19.15 7.98
C ALA A 2 -15.14 -19.84 6.85
N ALA A 3 -15.57 -19.08 5.84
CA ALA A 3 -16.11 -19.68 4.63
C ALA A 3 -15.04 -20.58 4.01
N LYS A 4 -15.29 -21.89 3.94
CA LYS A 4 -14.41 -22.81 3.21
C LYS A 4 -14.49 -22.43 1.73
N GLN A 5 -13.40 -21.86 1.21
CA GLN A 5 -13.26 -21.54 -0.19
C GLN A 5 -13.30 -22.85 -1.00
N LYS A 6 -14.36 -23.01 -1.82
CA LYS A 6 -14.64 -24.26 -2.53
C LYS A 6 -13.60 -24.59 -3.62
N ASP A 7 -13.02 -23.55 -4.23
CA ASP A 7 -11.98 -23.68 -5.25
C ASP A 7 -10.79 -22.77 -4.94
N LYS A 8 -9.82 -23.31 -4.21
CA LYS A 8 -8.59 -22.61 -3.84
C LYS A 8 -7.65 -22.42 -5.02
N ILE A 9 -7.66 -23.35 -5.98
CA ILE A 9 -6.76 -23.33 -7.15
C ILE A 9 -7.23 -22.25 -8.11
N GLY A 10 -8.51 -22.25 -8.48
CA GLY A 10 -9.08 -21.24 -9.37
C GLY A 10 -8.96 -19.83 -8.81
N PHE A 11 -9.20 -19.64 -7.50
CA PHE A 11 -8.96 -18.33 -6.87
C PHE A 11 -7.50 -17.88 -7.01
N LYS A 12 -6.54 -18.77 -6.73
CA LYS A 12 -5.11 -18.44 -6.83
C LYS A 12 -4.75 -18.03 -8.26
N MET A 13 -5.21 -18.78 -9.27
CA MET A 13 -4.95 -18.47 -10.68
C MET A 13 -5.50 -17.10 -11.08
N VAL A 14 -6.74 -16.77 -10.68
CA VAL A 14 -7.35 -15.47 -10.99
C VAL A 14 -6.61 -14.34 -10.26
N TYR A 15 -6.29 -14.53 -8.98
CA TYR A 15 -5.57 -13.53 -8.19
C TYR A 15 -4.18 -13.23 -8.76
N GLU A 16 -3.41 -14.26 -9.13
CA GLU A 16 -2.10 -14.12 -9.77
C GLU A 16 -2.23 -13.42 -11.15
N ALA A 17 -3.22 -13.80 -11.96
CA ALA A 17 -3.46 -13.13 -13.24
C ALA A 17 -3.79 -11.64 -13.09
N LEU A 18 -4.52 -11.23 -12.04
CA LEU A 18 -4.82 -9.82 -11.77
C LEU A 18 -3.58 -9.02 -11.31
N LEU A 19 -2.64 -9.68 -10.61
CA LEU A 19 -1.35 -9.07 -10.27
C LEU A 19 -0.47 -8.94 -11.52
N ASP A 20 -0.39 -9.97 -12.36
CA ASP A 20 0.40 -9.96 -13.59
C ASP A 20 -0.10 -8.92 -14.60
N GLN A 21 -1.42 -8.71 -14.66
CA GLN A 21 -2.04 -7.64 -15.45
C GLN A 21 -1.91 -6.25 -14.80
N ASN A 22 -1.27 -6.15 -13.64
CA ASN A 22 -1.05 -4.91 -12.89
C ASN A 22 -2.37 -4.17 -12.53
N ILE A 23 -3.48 -4.90 -12.46
CA ILE A 23 -4.79 -4.41 -11.98
C ILE A 23 -4.78 -4.33 -10.46
N LEU A 24 -4.13 -5.30 -9.82
CA LEU A 24 -3.88 -5.33 -8.39
C LEU A 24 -2.40 -5.07 -8.09
N VAL A 25 -2.14 -4.41 -6.98
CA VAL A 25 -0.81 -4.21 -6.41
C VAL A 25 -0.79 -4.87 -5.04
N LYS A 26 0.04 -5.91 -4.91
CA LYS A 26 0.26 -6.57 -3.63
C LYS A 26 1.29 -5.79 -2.82
N LEU A 27 0.87 -5.28 -1.66
CA LEU A 27 1.75 -4.52 -0.76
C LEU A 27 2.57 -5.44 0.14
N ASN A 28 1.89 -6.45 0.69
CA ASN A 28 2.43 -7.51 1.52
C ASN A 28 1.51 -8.74 1.45
N GLU A 29 1.66 -9.72 2.35
CA GLU A 29 0.85 -10.94 2.34
C GLU A 29 -0.64 -10.68 2.61
N ASP A 30 -0.96 -9.64 3.37
CA ASP A 30 -2.29 -9.39 3.93
C ASP A 30 -3.03 -8.19 3.30
N CYS A 31 -2.34 -7.42 2.46
CA CYS A 31 -2.83 -6.18 1.85
C CYS A 31 -2.58 -6.18 0.35
N THR A 32 -3.66 -6.08 -0.42
CA THR A 32 -3.64 -5.86 -1.87
C THR A 32 -4.60 -4.72 -2.20
N LEU A 33 -4.19 -3.84 -3.10
CA LEU A 33 -5.00 -2.70 -3.54
C LEU A 33 -5.24 -2.77 -5.05
N PHE A 34 -6.29 -2.10 -5.52
CA PHE A 34 -6.38 -1.76 -6.93
C PHE A 34 -5.24 -0.79 -7.31
N LYS A 35 -4.76 -0.93 -8.54
CA LYS A 35 -3.66 -0.10 -9.06
C LYS A 35 -3.96 1.39 -8.95
N GLU A 36 -5.19 1.79 -9.28
CA GLU A 36 -5.61 3.19 -9.23
C GLU A 36 -5.53 3.78 -7.82
N ASP A 37 -5.97 3.03 -6.81
CA ASP A 37 -5.96 3.49 -5.42
C ASP A 37 -4.54 3.51 -4.85
N TYR A 38 -3.71 2.55 -5.26
CA TYR A 38 -2.29 2.56 -4.93
C TYR A 38 -1.56 3.79 -5.48
N GLU A 39 -1.76 4.13 -6.76
CA GLU A 39 -1.13 5.31 -7.36
C GLU A 39 -1.66 6.62 -6.77
N LYS A 40 -2.98 6.71 -6.49
CA LYS A 40 -3.55 7.85 -5.76
C LYS A 40 -2.90 8.03 -4.38
N ALA A 41 -2.80 6.95 -3.60
CA ALA A 41 -2.17 6.99 -2.28
C ALA A 41 -0.70 7.41 -2.34
N LYS A 42 0.04 6.89 -3.34
CA LYS A 42 1.44 7.24 -3.57
C LYS A 42 1.61 8.73 -3.91
N GLU A 43 0.77 9.29 -4.78
CA GLU A 43 0.83 10.73 -5.11
C GLU A 43 0.40 11.62 -3.94
N LEU A 44 -0.63 11.22 -3.16
CA LEU A 44 -1.01 11.94 -1.94
C LEU A 44 0.15 12.02 -0.94
N ILE A 45 0.80 10.89 -0.67
CA ILE A 45 1.96 10.83 0.24
C ILE A 45 3.10 11.71 -0.27
N LYS A 46 3.42 11.65 -1.57
CA LYS A 46 4.47 12.46 -2.17
C LYS A 46 4.19 13.95 -2.04
N ASN A 47 2.98 14.39 -2.38
CA ASN A 47 2.59 15.79 -2.27
C ASN A 47 2.67 16.26 -0.81
N TYR A 48 2.18 15.45 0.13
CA TYR A 48 2.27 15.75 1.55
C TYR A 48 3.73 15.89 2.02
N ILE A 49 4.62 14.98 1.62
CA ILE A 49 6.05 15.05 1.98
C ILE A 49 6.71 16.27 1.35
N ILE A 50 6.38 16.65 0.10
CA ILE A 50 6.92 17.85 -0.54
C ILE A 50 6.54 19.11 0.25
N GLU A 51 5.28 19.19 0.71
CA GLU A 51 4.77 20.34 1.47
C GLU A 51 5.28 20.37 2.92
N ASN A 52 5.37 19.21 3.58
CA ASN A 52 5.63 19.09 5.02
C ASN A 52 7.03 18.56 5.36
N LYS A 53 7.88 18.34 4.34
CA LYS A 53 9.23 17.74 4.37
C LYS A 53 9.29 16.26 4.73
N SER A 54 8.32 15.74 5.48
CA SER A 54 8.27 14.33 5.89
C SER A 54 6.85 13.91 6.26
N ILE A 55 6.64 12.61 6.46
CA ILE A 55 5.36 12.06 6.91
C ILE A 55 5.54 10.95 7.97
N ALA A 56 4.84 11.10 9.09
CA ALA A 56 4.71 10.07 10.10
C ALA A 56 3.61 9.06 9.71
N ALA A 57 3.66 7.84 10.26
CA ALA A 57 2.61 6.84 10.02
C ALA A 57 1.20 7.28 10.46
N GLY A 58 1.11 8.12 11.52
CA GLY A 58 -0.16 8.71 11.97
C GLY A 58 -0.76 9.66 10.94
N SER A 59 0.03 10.61 10.44
CA SER A 59 -0.38 11.56 9.42
C SER A 59 -0.74 10.87 8.10
N ALA A 60 0.00 9.83 7.71
CA ALA A 60 -0.32 9.04 6.52
C ALA A 60 -1.69 8.35 6.63
N ARG A 61 -2.04 7.82 7.80
CA ARG A 61 -3.36 7.21 8.04
C ARG A 61 -4.49 8.22 7.88
N GLU A 62 -4.30 9.43 8.39
CA GLU A 62 -5.28 10.52 8.31
C GLU A 62 -5.39 11.05 6.87
N LEU A 63 -4.25 11.27 6.20
CA LEU A 63 -4.18 11.70 4.81
C LEU A 63 -4.88 10.73 3.85
N LEU A 64 -4.69 9.43 4.06
CA LEU A 64 -5.24 8.38 3.22
C LEU A 64 -6.66 7.95 3.62
N ASP A 65 -7.21 8.54 4.68
CA ASP A 65 -8.50 8.18 5.28
C ASP A 65 -8.72 6.66 5.38
N THR A 66 -7.76 5.98 6.01
CA THR A 66 -7.76 4.52 6.11
C THR A 66 -7.38 4.05 7.51
N ASN A 67 -7.42 2.73 7.73
CA ASN A 67 -7.00 2.15 9.00
C ASN A 67 -5.46 2.00 9.06
N ARG A 68 -4.95 1.75 10.27
CA ARG A 68 -3.50 1.62 10.50
C ARG A 68 -2.86 0.49 9.70
N LYS A 69 -3.57 -0.62 9.48
CA LYS A 69 -3.06 -1.78 8.72
C LYS A 69 -2.70 -1.36 7.29
N TYR A 70 -3.62 -0.72 6.57
CA TYR A 70 -3.37 -0.29 5.19
C TYR A 70 -2.39 0.88 5.11
N ALA A 71 -2.49 1.88 5.99
CA ALA A 71 -1.56 3.01 5.98
C ALA A 71 -0.11 2.56 6.16
N VAL A 72 0.14 1.67 7.14
CA VAL A 72 1.49 1.12 7.37
C VAL A 72 1.93 0.24 6.20
N ALA A 73 1.06 -0.63 5.68
CA ALA A 73 1.40 -1.48 4.55
C ALA A 73 1.79 -0.69 3.29
N ILE A 74 1.08 0.42 3.00
CA ILE A 74 1.42 1.32 1.89
C ILE A 74 2.79 1.93 2.13
N LEU A 75 3.02 2.51 3.31
CA LEU A 75 4.29 3.15 3.64
C LEU A 75 5.49 2.18 3.57
N GLU A 76 5.35 0.98 4.12
CA GLU A 76 6.39 -0.06 4.06
C GLU A 76 6.64 -0.53 2.63
N HIS A 77 5.59 -0.66 1.82
CA HIS A 77 5.74 -0.99 0.41
C HIS A 77 6.50 0.12 -0.34
N LEU A 78 6.15 1.39 -0.10
CA LEU A 78 6.86 2.54 -0.69
C LEU A 78 8.33 2.60 -0.26
N ASP A 79 8.64 2.24 0.99
CA ASP A 79 10.02 2.10 1.46
C ASP A 79 10.76 1.00 0.68
N SER A 80 10.12 -0.16 0.47
CA SER A 80 10.72 -1.33 -0.18
C SER A 80 11.09 -1.07 -1.65
N ILE A 81 10.28 -0.27 -2.35
CA ILE A 81 10.54 0.13 -3.74
C ILE A 81 11.41 1.40 -3.84
N LYS A 82 11.98 1.87 -2.73
CA LYS A 82 12.80 3.10 -2.65
C LYS A 82 12.08 4.35 -3.17
N PHE A 83 10.78 4.44 -2.92
CA PHE A 83 10.02 5.67 -3.16
C PHE A 83 10.10 6.61 -1.96
N THR A 84 10.01 6.04 -0.75
CA THR A 84 10.28 6.74 0.50
C THR A 84 11.46 6.11 1.23
N LYS A 85 12.02 6.87 2.17
CA LYS A 85 13.02 6.39 3.11
C LYS A 85 12.56 6.71 4.51
N ARG A 86 12.47 5.68 5.36
CA ARG A 86 12.18 5.85 6.78
C ARG A 86 13.41 6.40 7.53
N ILE A 87 13.20 7.47 8.29
CA ILE A 87 14.17 8.07 9.21
C ILE A 87 13.46 8.16 10.55
N GLU A 88 13.85 7.31 11.49
CA GLU A 88 13.19 7.15 12.80
C GLU A 88 11.67 6.88 12.68
N ASN A 89 10.85 7.89 12.99
CA ASN A 89 9.39 7.83 12.98
C ASN A 89 8.78 8.33 11.66
N ASP A 90 9.55 9.06 10.87
CA ASP A 90 9.09 9.76 9.68
C ASP A 90 9.62 9.13 8.41
N ARG A 91 9.03 9.53 7.29
CA ARG A 91 9.47 9.18 5.94
C ARG A 91 9.70 10.43 5.12
N VAL A 92 10.81 10.41 4.40
CA VAL A 92 11.14 11.40 3.37
C VAL A 92 11.09 10.74 1.99
N LEU A 93 11.01 11.54 0.93
CA LEU A 93 11.20 11.00 -0.42
C LEU A 93 12.64 10.53 -0.59
N PHE A 94 12.82 9.43 -1.32
CA PHE A 94 14.15 8.88 -1.62
C PHE A 94 14.91 9.75 -2.62
#